data_AF-A0A1B8XY25-F1
#
_entry.id   AF-A0A1B8XY25-F1
#
_cell.length_a   1.000
_cell.length_b   1.000
_cell.length_c   1.000
_cell.angle_alpha   90.00
_cell.angle_beta   90.00
_cell.angle_gamma   90.00
#
_symmetry.space_group_name_H-M   'P 1'
#
loop_
_entity.id
_entity.type
_entity.pdbx_description
1 polymer ?
#
loop_
_entity_poly.entity_id
_entity_poly.type
_entity_poly.pdbx_seq_one_letter_code
_entity_poly.pdbx_strand_id
1 'polypeptide(L)'
;MCKTMLQVEDVNCLCVDWMGGSRTLYTQAANNIRVVGAEVAYFIDTLTNMYGYSPAMVHVIGHSLGAQAAGEAGKRRKGIGRITGLDPAEPYFQGTPSEVRLDSSDANFVDVIHTDAAPMVPNLGLGMSQLAGHLDFFPNGGEEMPGCKKNALSQIVDLDGIWQGTRDFVACNHLRSYKYYTNSILKRDGFVGFPSSTYDTFKTGAVFPCPSGGCPLMGHYADTYTGQIINSQKYFLNTGDEKEFARWRYKVTVQIISSTDVQGYFNVALYGGNGNTRQYEVYKGTLKSGSSHSAFIDVESDVGTLDKVKFVWNNNLINPLLPTVGAQSVTVQYGKDGRT
;
A
#
# COMPACT_ATOMS: atom_id res chain seq x y z
N MET A 1 13.73 1.88 -9.55
CA MET A 1 12.71 2.92 -9.80
C MET A 1 12.92 3.59 -11.16
N CYS A 2 13.96 4.41 -11.40
CA CYS A 2 14.15 5.08 -12.70
C CYS A 2 14.06 4.15 -13.93
N LYS A 3 14.79 3.01 -13.93
CA LYS A 3 14.72 2.02 -15.01
C LYS A 3 13.32 1.43 -15.25
N THR A 4 12.46 1.47 -14.23
CA THR A 4 11.08 1.00 -14.32
C THR A 4 10.18 2.09 -14.89
N MET A 5 10.38 3.36 -14.51
CA MET A 5 9.68 4.52 -15.09
C MET A 5 9.93 4.61 -16.60
N LEU A 6 11.18 4.45 -17.04
CA LEU A 6 11.56 4.47 -18.46
C LEU A 6 10.89 3.38 -19.33
N GLN A 7 10.17 2.41 -18.73
CA GLN A 7 9.39 1.42 -19.47
C GLN A 7 7.98 1.90 -19.83
N VAL A 8 7.48 2.95 -19.14
CA VAL A 8 6.09 3.42 -19.27
C VAL A 8 5.98 4.90 -19.63
N GLU A 9 7.04 5.68 -19.44
CA GLU A 9 7.06 7.12 -19.71
C GLU A 9 8.45 7.63 -20.11
N ASP A 10 8.47 8.78 -20.79
CA ASP A 10 9.70 9.55 -21.06
C ASP A 10 9.89 10.58 -19.95
N VAL A 11 10.92 10.40 -19.12
CA VAL A 11 11.08 11.17 -17.87
C VAL A 11 12.54 11.44 -17.53
N ASN A 12 12.79 12.62 -16.96
CA ASN A 12 14.06 12.95 -16.35
C ASN A 12 14.10 12.40 -14.91
N CYS A 13 14.76 11.25 -14.72
CA CYS A 13 14.89 10.64 -13.38
C CYS A 13 16.24 10.99 -12.73
N LEU A 14 16.19 11.78 -11.66
CA LEU A 14 17.37 12.28 -10.94
C LEU A 14 17.46 11.64 -9.55
N CYS A 15 18.53 10.88 -9.31
CA CYS A 15 18.79 10.29 -7.99
C CYS A 15 19.57 11.29 -7.11
N VAL A 16 19.00 11.69 -5.97
CA VAL A 16 19.67 12.55 -4.99
C VAL A 16 20.43 11.67 -4.00
N ASP A 17 21.74 11.51 -4.23
CA ASP A 17 22.63 10.83 -3.29
C ASP A 17 23.13 11.83 -2.23
N TRP A 18 22.80 11.55 -0.97
CA TRP A 18 23.23 12.32 0.19
C TRP A 18 23.89 11.42 1.25
N MET A 19 24.43 10.28 0.83
CA MET A 19 25.04 9.27 1.70
C MET A 19 26.10 9.84 2.66
N GLY A 20 26.86 10.84 2.22
CA GLY A 20 27.84 11.53 3.07
C GLY A 20 27.22 12.28 4.26
N GLY A 21 25.99 12.78 4.11
CA GLY A 21 25.23 13.41 5.20
C GLY A 21 24.36 12.44 5.99
N SER A 22 24.05 11.27 5.45
CA SER A 22 23.19 10.28 6.12
C SER A 22 23.97 9.35 7.06
N ARG A 23 25.21 8.99 6.72
CA ARG A 23 26.06 8.07 7.50
C ARG A 23 26.69 8.72 8.72
N THR A 24 25.87 9.05 9.69
CA THR A 24 26.24 9.67 10.97
C THR A 24 25.26 9.23 12.07
N LEU A 25 25.24 9.89 13.22
CA LEU A 25 24.21 9.68 14.24
C LEU A 25 22.83 10.00 13.66
N TYR A 26 21.79 9.27 14.06
CA TYR A 26 20.43 9.44 13.54
C TYR A 26 19.94 10.88 13.74
N THR A 27 20.19 11.45 14.92
CA THR A 27 19.87 12.85 15.23
C THR A 27 20.51 13.84 14.25
N GLN A 28 21.78 13.62 13.91
CA GLN A 28 22.50 14.45 12.96
C GLN A 28 21.97 14.23 11.53
N ALA A 29 21.73 12.98 11.13
CA ALA A 29 21.15 12.65 9.83
C ALA A 29 19.75 13.28 9.65
N ALA A 30 18.91 13.21 10.69
CA ALA A 30 17.60 13.86 10.75
C ALA A 30 17.70 15.39 10.63
N ASN A 31 18.75 16.02 11.17
CA ASN A 31 18.99 17.45 10.98
C ASN A 31 19.52 17.79 9.59
N ASN A 32 20.37 16.92 9.01
CA ASN A 32 20.97 17.10 7.70
C ASN A 32 19.94 17.10 6.57
N ILE A 33 18.74 16.52 6.77
CA ILE A 33 17.64 16.60 5.79
C ILE A 33 17.30 18.04 5.42
N ARG A 34 17.52 19.00 6.34
CA ARG A 34 17.25 20.43 6.08
C ARG A 34 18.12 20.98 4.97
N VAL A 35 19.39 20.56 4.95
CA VAL A 35 20.34 20.92 3.90
C VAL A 35 19.99 20.20 2.61
N VAL A 36 19.69 18.90 2.67
CA VAL A 36 19.30 18.13 1.47
C VAL A 36 18.06 18.73 0.80
N GLY A 37 17.02 19.08 1.57
CA GLY A 37 15.83 19.75 1.06
C GLY A 37 16.12 21.13 0.48
N ALA A 38 17.04 21.90 1.10
CA ALA A 38 17.48 23.18 0.56
C ALA A 38 18.18 23.04 -0.81
N GLU A 39 19.04 22.05 -0.97
CA GLU A 39 19.74 21.79 -2.23
C GLU A 39 18.77 21.35 -3.34
N VAL A 40 17.80 20.48 -3.01
CA VAL A 40 16.76 20.07 -3.97
C VAL A 40 15.89 21.27 -4.39
N ALA A 41 15.49 22.13 -3.45
CA ALA A 41 14.76 23.36 -3.76
C ALA A 41 15.58 24.31 -4.65
N TYR A 42 16.87 24.50 -4.32
CA TYR A 42 17.77 25.33 -5.11
C TYR A 42 17.95 24.81 -6.55
N PHE A 43 18.04 23.48 -6.72
CA PHE A 43 18.09 22.86 -8.03
C PHE A 43 16.80 23.11 -8.83
N ILE A 44 15.62 22.96 -8.22
CA ILE A 44 14.32 23.24 -8.86
C ILE A 44 14.18 24.71 -9.24
N ASP A 45 14.64 25.63 -8.38
CA ASP A 45 14.70 27.06 -8.69
C ASP A 45 15.65 27.35 -9.86
N THR A 46 16.79 26.67 -9.92
CA THR A 46 17.73 26.78 -11.04
C THR A 46 17.07 26.34 -12.35
N LEU A 47 16.35 25.22 -12.34
CA LEU A 47 15.56 24.75 -13.50
C LEU A 47 14.51 25.79 -13.93
N THR A 48 13.82 26.39 -12.96
CA THR A 48 12.82 27.43 -13.25
C THR A 48 13.46 28.67 -13.85
N ASN A 49 14.51 29.19 -13.21
CA ASN A 49 15.08 30.49 -13.54
C ASN A 49 15.92 30.45 -14.83
N MET A 50 16.65 29.36 -15.08
CA MET A 50 17.53 29.25 -16.23
C MET A 50 16.84 28.67 -17.47
N TYR A 51 15.87 27.78 -17.28
CA TYR A 51 15.27 27.02 -18.37
C TYR A 51 13.76 27.21 -18.50
N GLY A 52 13.13 28.03 -17.64
CA GLY A 52 11.68 28.22 -17.63
C GLY A 52 10.91 26.96 -17.24
N TYR A 53 11.56 25.98 -16.61
CA TYR A 53 10.94 24.70 -16.26
C TYR A 53 10.06 24.87 -15.02
N SER A 54 8.75 24.76 -15.20
CA SER A 54 7.78 24.94 -14.11
C SER A 54 7.98 23.90 -12.99
N PRO A 55 8.00 24.30 -11.70
CA PRO A 55 8.00 23.38 -10.56
C PRO A 55 6.81 22.43 -10.54
N ALA A 56 5.68 22.82 -11.17
CA ALA A 56 4.51 21.97 -11.27
C ALA A 56 4.75 20.69 -12.10
N MET A 57 5.82 20.66 -12.89
CA MET A 57 6.28 19.47 -13.65
C MET A 57 7.32 18.65 -12.88
N VAL A 58 7.56 18.93 -11.60
CA VAL A 58 8.50 18.18 -10.75
C VAL A 58 7.73 17.29 -9.78
N HIS A 59 8.16 16.03 -9.71
CA HIS A 59 7.74 15.06 -8.70
C HIS A 59 8.93 14.66 -7.85
N VAL A 60 8.88 14.93 -6.54
CA VAL A 60 9.91 14.49 -5.59
C VAL A 60 9.43 13.24 -4.85
N ILE A 61 10.20 12.15 -4.94
CA ILE A 61 9.91 10.90 -4.24
C ILE A 61 10.95 10.72 -3.14
N GLY A 62 10.51 10.66 -1.89
CA GLY A 62 11.38 10.52 -0.73
C GLY A 62 11.03 9.26 0.07
N HIS A 63 12.04 8.45 0.42
CA HIS A 63 11.88 7.28 1.30
C HIS A 63 12.49 7.56 2.67
N SER A 64 11.85 7.11 3.75
CA SER A 64 12.38 7.25 5.11
C SER A 64 12.66 8.72 5.47
N LEU A 65 13.87 9.06 5.95
CA LEU A 65 14.34 10.45 6.13
C LEU A 65 14.29 11.28 4.84
N GLY A 66 14.42 10.65 3.67
CA GLY A 66 14.29 11.31 2.38
C GLY A 66 12.88 11.86 2.12
N ALA A 67 11.83 11.28 2.73
CA ALA A 67 10.48 11.85 2.67
C ALA A 67 10.40 13.20 3.37
N GLN A 68 11.10 13.34 4.50
CA GLN A 68 11.21 14.60 5.25
C GLN A 68 12.02 15.63 4.46
N ALA A 69 13.11 15.22 3.81
CA ALA A 69 13.88 16.08 2.91
C ALA A 69 13.05 16.56 1.70
N ALA A 70 12.18 15.70 1.15
CA ALA A 70 11.25 16.09 0.08
C ALA A 70 10.24 17.14 0.57
N GLY A 71 9.70 16.97 1.78
CA GLY A 71 8.85 17.97 2.42
C GLY A 71 9.58 19.31 2.63
N GLU A 72 10.82 19.28 3.12
CA GLU A 72 11.66 20.48 3.26
C GLU A 72 11.87 21.21 1.91
N ALA A 73 12.09 20.48 0.82
CA ALA A 73 12.21 21.07 -0.51
C ALA A 73 10.92 21.80 -0.91
N GLY A 74 9.75 21.20 -0.65
CA GLY A 74 8.44 21.81 -0.92
C GLY A 74 8.11 23.03 -0.06
N LYS A 75 8.63 23.10 1.18
CA LYS A 75 8.52 24.30 2.02
C LYS A 75 9.27 25.48 1.42
N ARG A 76 10.49 25.23 0.96
CA ARG A 76 11.39 26.24 0.40
C ARG A 76 10.99 26.65 -1.01
N ARG A 77 10.50 25.69 -1.82
CA ARG A 77 10.04 25.93 -3.18
C ARG A 77 8.57 25.58 -3.35
N LYS A 78 7.72 26.60 -3.28
CA LYS A 78 6.28 26.46 -3.53
C LYS A 78 5.98 26.17 -5.00
N GLY A 79 4.87 25.46 -5.23
CA GLY A 79 4.39 25.10 -6.56
C GLY A 79 4.95 23.79 -7.12
N ILE A 80 5.70 23.00 -6.33
CA ILE A 80 6.08 21.63 -6.70
C ILE A 80 4.80 20.84 -7.02
N GLY A 81 4.82 20.14 -8.15
CA GLY A 81 3.65 19.41 -8.64
C GLY A 81 3.23 18.28 -7.71
N ARG A 82 4.18 17.42 -7.34
CA ARG A 82 3.90 16.25 -6.50
C ARG A 82 5.03 15.92 -5.54
N ILE A 83 4.70 15.47 -4.34
CA ILE A 83 5.61 14.77 -3.43
C ILE A 83 5.02 13.40 -3.10
N THR A 84 5.82 12.34 -3.19
CA THR A 84 5.44 11.02 -2.64
C THR A 84 6.33 10.67 -1.45
N GLY A 85 5.69 10.48 -0.29
CA GLY A 85 6.33 10.00 0.94
C GLY A 85 6.28 8.48 1.03
N LEU A 86 7.42 7.81 0.93
CA LEU A 86 7.54 6.36 1.05
C LEU A 86 7.98 6.01 2.47
N ASP A 87 7.01 5.66 3.30
CA ASP A 87 7.15 5.38 4.73
C ASP A 87 7.99 6.45 5.46
N PRO A 88 7.48 7.70 5.55
CA PRO A 88 8.21 8.81 6.16
C PRO A 88 8.65 8.46 7.58
N ALA A 89 9.90 8.78 7.94
CA ALA A 89 10.44 8.35 9.23
C ALA A 89 9.72 9.02 10.42
N GLU A 90 9.36 8.23 11.44
CA GLU A 90 8.74 8.67 12.69
C GLU A 90 9.70 9.45 13.60
N PRO A 91 10.89 8.92 13.96
CA PRO A 91 11.67 9.48 15.05
C PRO A 91 12.13 10.91 14.75
N TYR A 92 11.87 11.83 15.68
CA TYR A 92 12.11 13.28 15.57
C TYR A 92 11.20 14.06 14.60
N PHE A 93 10.22 13.43 13.95
CA PHE A 93 9.28 14.11 13.02
C PHE A 93 7.81 13.92 13.41
N GLN A 94 7.40 12.75 13.88
CA GLN A 94 6.01 12.55 14.27
C GLN A 94 5.64 13.47 15.44
N GLY A 95 4.49 14.14 15.32
CA GLY A 95 4.00 15.10 16.31
C GLY A 95 4.65 16.48 16.26
N THR A 96 5.61 16.73 15.37
CA THR A 96 6.18 18.08 15.19
C THR A 96 5.25 18.98 14.35
N PRO A 97 5.42 20.31 14.42
CA PRO A 97 4.78 21.23 13.49
C PRO A 97 5.06 20.86 12.03
N SER A 98 4.15 21.22 11.12
CA SER A 98 4.29 20.95 9.68
C SER A 98 5.56 21.56 9.09
N GLU A 99 6.12 22.61 9.69
CA GLU A 99 7.41 23.21 9.31
C GLU A 99 8.61 22.25 9.39
N VAL A 100 8.53 21.21 10.21
CA VAL A 100 9.67 20.29 10.48
C VAL A 100 9.55 18.96 9.72
N ARG A 101 8.35 18.59 9.28
CA ARG A 101 8.04 17.27 8.71
C ARG A 101 7.35 17.39 7.36
N LEU A 102 7.25 16.30 6.61
CA LEU A 102 6.37 16.20 5.45
C LEU A 102 4.92 16.51 5.85
N ASP A 103 4.27 17.32 5.03
CA ASP A 103 2.88 17.74 5.20
C ASP A 103 2.22 17.97 3.83
N SER A 104 0.88 17.89 3.77
CA SER A 104 0.15 18.07 2.51
C SER A 104 0.37 19.44 1.88
N SER A 105 0.72 20.46 2.67
CA SER A 105 1.03 21.82 2.19
C SER A 105 2.38 21.99 1.47
N ASP A 106 3.19 20.93 1.37
CA ASP A 106 4.53 20.98 0.77
C ASP A 106 4.51 20.89 -0.77
N ALA A 107 3.44 20.40 -1.38
CA ALA A 107 3.27 20.36 -2.84
C ALA A 107 1.80 20.48 -3.24
N ASN A 108 1.53 20.68 -4.52
CA ASN A 108 0.16 20.73 -5.04
C ASN A 108 -0.58 19.40 -4.81
N PHE A 109 0.16 18.28 -4.81
CA PHE A 109 -0.35 16.97 -4.45
C PHE A 109 0.70 16.20 -3.64
N VAL A 110 0.26 15.52 -2.59
CA VAL A 110 1.14 14.76 -1.68
C VAL A 110 0.47 13.42 -1.42
N ASP A 111 1.14 12.33 -1.73
CA ASP A 111 0.65 10.98 -1.46
C ASP A 111 1.66 10.20 -0.62
N VAL A 112 1.19 9.44 0.37
CA VAL A 112 2.04 8.78 1.36
C VAL A 112 1.70 7.29 1.44
N ILE A 113 2.73 6.44 1.50
CA ILE A 113 2.60 5.00 1.67
C ILE A 113 3.21 4.59 3.01
N HIS A 114 2.38 4.11 3.94
CA HIS A 114 2.77 3.65 5.27
C HIS A 114 2.97 2.13 5.28
N THR A 115 4.15 1.66 5.67
CA THR A 115 4.48 0.23 5.69
C THR A 115 5.15 -0.27 6.97
N ASP A 116 5.59 0.64 7.83
CA ASP A 116 6.19 0.31 9.14
C ASP A 116 5.70 1.28 10.23
N ALA A 117 4.40 1.57 10.22
CA ALA A 117 3.76 2.60 11.04
C ALA A 117 3.48 2.19 12.50
N ALA A 118 4.00 1.04 12.95
CA ALA A 118 3.94 0.69 14.36
C ALA A 118 4.81 1.67 15.16
N PRO A 119 4.48 1.99 16.43
CA PRO A 119 5.30 2.91 17.21
C PRO A 119 6.76 2.44 17.32
N MET A 120 7.73 3.33 17.15
CA MET A 120 9.16 2.99 17.32
C MET A 120 9.43 2.31 18.67
N VAL A 121 8.79 2.77 19.74
CA VAL A 121 8.85 2.13 21.06
C VAL A 121 7.46 1.62 21.43
N PRO A 122 7.31 0.32 21.76
CA PRO A 122 8.32 -0.73 21.81
C PRO A 122 8.51 -1.54 20.51
N ASN A 123 7.78 -1.22 19.44
CA ASN A 123 7.59 -2.13 18.29
C ASN A 123 8.69 -2.04 17.23
N LEU A 124 9.59 -1.06 17.33
CA LEU A 124 10.63 -0.78 16.34
C LEU A 124 10.06 -0.54 14.92
N GLY A 125 8.89 0.09 14.81
CA GLY A 125 8.45 0.65 13.53
C GLY A 125 9.16 1.97 13.27
N LEU A 126 9.69 2.15 12.06
CA LEU A 126 10.40 3.37 11.68
C LEU A 126 9.52 4.39 10.97
N GLY A 127 8.34 4.00 10.48
CA GLY A 127 7.44 4.85 9.71
C GLY A 127 6.46 5.63 10.60
N MET A 128 6.07 6.82 10.18
CA MET A 128 5.00 7.58 10.82
C MET A 128 3.66 6.86 10.68
N SER A 129 2.84 6.89 11.73
CA SER A 129 1.39 6.57 11.65
C SER A 129 0.53 7.83 11.45
N GLN A 130 1.10 9.00 11.74
CA GLN A 130 0.52 10.30 11.46
C GLN A 130 0.36 10.51 9.95
N LEU A 131 -0.81 11.03 9.56
CA LEU A 131 -1.12 11.40 8.19
C LEU A 131 -0.29 12.62 7.76
N ALA A 132 0.28 12.56 6.57
CA ALA A 132 1.17 13.59 6.03
C ALA A 132 0.85 13.96 4.58
N GLY A 133 -0.15 13.32 3.96
CA GLY A 133 -0.53 13.54 2.58
C GLY A 133 -1.92 14.15 2.39
N HIS A 134 -2.22 14.39 1.11
CA HIS A 134 -3.58 14.46 0.60
C HIS A 134 -4.22 13.06 0.53
N LEU A 135 -3.41 12.05 0.18
CA LEU A 135 -3.78 10.64 0.22
C LEU A 135 -2.77 9.86 1.06
N ASP A 136 -3.24 9.15 2.08
CA ASP A 136 -2.40 8.31 2.93
C ASP A 136 -2.86 6.85 2.82
N PHE A 137 -1.98 6.01 2.27
CA PHE A 137 -2.23 4.59 2.01
C PHE A 137 -1.58 3.71 3.08
N PHE A 138 -2.37 2.78 3.61
CA PHE A 138 -1.98 1.81 4.64
C PHE A 138 -2.13 0.38 4.09
N PRO A 139 -1.29 -0.05 3.12
CA PRO A 139 -1.32 -1.42 2.61
C PRO A 139 -1.14 -2.43 3.74
N ASN A 140 -1.96 -3.48 3.77
CA ASN A 140 -1.99 -4.52 4.80
C ASN A 140 -2.18 -3.98 6.23
N GLY A 141 -2.76 -2.79 6.37
CA GLY A 141 -2.93 -2.09 7.64
C GLY A 141 -1.81 -1.12 7.99
N GLY A 142 -0.69 -1.14 7.26
CA GLY A 142 0.41 -0.17 7.36
C GLY A 142 1.49 -0.46 8.41
N GLU A 143 1.33 -1.50 9.24
CA GLU A 143 2.28 -1.84 10.31
C GLU A 143 3.10 -3.10 10.00
N GLU A 144 2.45 -4.14 9.47
CA GLU A 144 3.07 -5.46 9.27
C GLU A 144 2.87 -5.94 7.84
N MET A 145 3.93 -5.96 7.07
CA MET A 145 3.86 -6.32 5.66
C MET A 145 3.99 -7.83 5.47
N PRO A 146 3.15 -8.47 4.64
CA PRO A 146 3.28 -9.88 4.31
C PRO A 146 4.70 -10.22 3.82
N GLY A 147 5.24 -11.36 4.24
CA GLY A 147 6.60 -11.81 3.90
C GLY A 147 7.73 -11.11 4.68
N CYS A 148 7.43 -10.16 5.57
CA CYS A 148 8.41 -9.57 6.48
C CYS A 148 8.40 -10.24 7.85
N LYS A 149 9.58 -10.40 8.46
CA LYS A 149 9.70 -10.82 9.87
C LYS A 149 9.46 -9.62 10.77
N LYS A 150 8.91 -9.85 11.96
CA LYS A 150 8.75 -8.80 12.99
C LYS A 150 10.06 -8.53 13.70
N ASN A 151 10.25 -7.29 14.12
CA ASN A 151 11.28 -6.94 15.09
C ASN A 151 10.88 -7.44 16.49
N ALA A 152 11.86 -7.75 17.33
CA ALA A 152 11.60 -8.09 18.72
C ALA A 152 11.20 -6.83 19.50
N LEU A 153 10.20 -6.94 20.38
CA LEU A 153 9.75 -5.82 21.20
C LEU A 153 10.88 -5.39 22.14
N SER A 154 11.14 -4.08 22.21
CA SER A 154 12.14 -3.51 23.12
C SER A 154 11.70 -2.17 23.69
N GLN A 155 11.86 -2.00 25.00
CA GLN A 155 11.66 -0.70 25.68
C GLN A 155 12.86 0.24 25.52
N ILE A 156 14.01 -0.29 25.09
CA ILE A 156 15.25 0.47 24.85
C ILE A 156 15.64 0.29 23.39
N VAL A 157 15.70 1.39 22.64
CA VAL A 157 15.99 1.38 21.20
C VAL A 157 17.30 2.10 20.96
N ASP A 158 18.30 1.38 20.48
CA ASP A 158 19.58 1.94 20.02
C ASP A 158 19.42 2.44 18.57
N LEU A 159 18.76 3.60 18.43
CA LEU A 159 18.41 4.16 17.13
C LEU A 159 19.66 4.47 16.29
N ASP A 160 20.73 4.95 16.91
CA ASP A 160 22.01 5.20 16.24
C ASP A 160 22.63 3.91 15.72
N GLY A 161 22.59 2.84 16.52
CA GLY A 161 23.09 1.54 16.10
C GLY A 161 22.26 0.90 14.98
N ILE A 162 20.94 1.03 15.02
CA ILE A 162 20.04 0.58 13.94
C ILE A 162 20.36 1.35 12.65
N TRP A 163 20.47 2.68 12.74
CA TRP A 163 20.71 3.55 11.59
C TRP A 163 22.07 3.33 10.94
N GLN A 164 23.12 3.13 11.75
CA GLN A 164 24.47 2.86 11.27
C GLN A 164 24.69 1.40 10.86
N GLY A 165 23.72 0.52 11.12
CA GLY A 165 23.80 -0.91 10.82
C GLY A 165 24.69 -1.71 11.78
N THR A 166 24.96 -1.18 12.98
CA THR A 166 25.70 -1.88 14.05
C THR A 166 24.77 -2.66 14.99
N ARG A 167 23.44 -2.53 14.83
CA ARG A 167 22.40 -3.30 15.53
C ARG A 167 21.51 -4.03 14.54
N ASP A 168 21.08 -5.22 14.95
CA ASP A 168 20.14 -6.02 14.18
C ASP A 168 18.78 -5.34 14.13
N PHE A 169 18.33 -5.07 12.90
CA PHE A 169 17.04 -4.47 12.63
C PHE A 169 16.45 -5.07 11.35
N VAL A 170 15.23 -5.59 11.45
CA VAL A 170 14.51 -6.11 10.29
C VAL A 170 13.86 -4.94 9.56
N ALA A 171 14.62 -4.31 8.67
CA ALA A 171 14.14 -3.20 7.84
C ALA A 171 13.07 -3.59 6.79
N CYS A 172 12.63 -4.85 6.76
CA CYS A 172 11.78 -5.37 5.68
C CYS A 172 10.50 -4.54 5.50
N ASN A 173 9.75 -4.28 6.59
CA ASN A 173 8.55 -3.45 6.57
C ASN A 173 8.84 -2.06 6.01
N HIS A 174 9.85 -1.37 6.57
CA HIS A 174 10.23 -0.02 6.17
C HIS A 174 10.63 0.10 4.69
N LEU A 175 11.21 -0.97 4.13
CA LEU A 175 11.62 -1.03 2.72
C LEU A 175 10.47 -1.45 1.78
N ARG A 176 9.28 -1.81 2.26
CA ARG A 176 8.16 -2.23 1.40
C ARG A 176 7.53 -1.09 0.63
N SER A 177 7.48 0.11 1.21
CA SER A 177 6.91 1.29 0.56
C SER A 177 7.48 1.54 -0.85
N TYR A 178 8.81 1.58 -1.02
CA TYR A 178 9.41 1.77 -2.35
C TYR A 178 9.31 0.52 -3.25
N LYS A 179 9.18 -0.69 -2.67
CA LYS A 179 8.95 -1.92 -3.44
C LYS A 179 7.56 -1.92 -4.05
N TYR A 180 6.55 -1.54 -3.28
CA TYR A 180 5.18 -1.37 -3.76
C TYR A 180 5.09 -0.24 -4.78
N TYR A 181 5.70 0.92 -4.50
CA TYR A 181 5.76 2.02 -5.47
C TYR A 181 6.40 1.55 -6.78
N THR A 182 7.55 0.87 -6.74
CA THR A 182 8.21 0.38 -7.95
C THR A 182 7.35 -0.62 -8.72
N ASN A 183 6.60 -1.50 -8.04
CA ASN A 183 5.70 -2.44 -8.71
C ASN A 183 4.46 -1.75 -9.30
N SER A 184 3.94 -0.71 -8.65
CA SER A 184 2.79 0.06 -9.10
C SER A 184 3.01 0.74 -10.47
N ILE A 185 4.26 1.08 -10.81
CA ILE A 185 4.62 1.66 -12.12
C ILE A 185 4.20 0.73 -13.27
N LEU A 186 4.44 -0.58 -13.11
CA LEU A 186 4.14 -1.60 -14.14
C LEU A 186 2.75 -2.25 -13.97
N LYS A 187 2.22 -2.24 -12.74
CA LYS A 187 0.95 -2.91 -12.38
C LYS A 187 -0.07 -1.88 -11.92
N ARG A 188 -0.45 -0.98 -12.83
CA ARG A 188 -1.34 0.17 -12.57
C ARG A 188 -2.56 -0.19 -11.74
N ASP A 189 -3.31 -1.21 -12.14
CA ASP A 189 -4.60 -1.55 -11.53
C ASP A 189 -4.51 -2.48 -10.31
N GLY A 190 -3.30 -2.87 -9.90
CA GLY A 190 -3.07 -3.84 -8.84
C GLY A 190 -3.00 -3.29 -7.42
N PHE A 191 -3.27 -1.99 -7.23
CA PHE A 191 -3.07 -1.29 -5.96
C PHE A 191 -4.23 -0.34 -5.63
N VAL A 192 -5.45 -0.80 -5.83
CA VAL A 192 -6.67 -0.03 -5.56
C VAL A 192 -6.82 0.22 -4.05
N GLY A 193 -6.77 1.48 -3.61
CA GLY A 193 -6.93 1.89 -2.22
C GLY A 193 -8.38 2.21 -1.86
N PHE A 194 -8.97 1.47 -0.94
CA PHE A 194 -10.36 1.67 -0.50
C PHE A 194 -10.41 2.66 0.66
N PRO A 195 -11.20 3.75 0.57
CA PRO A 195 -11.33 4.71 1.67
C PRO A 195 -11.98 4.04 2.88
N SER A 196 -11.33 4.09 4.03
CA SER A 196 -11.85 3.53 5.29
C SER A 196 -11.32 4.30 6.49
N SER A 197 -12.04 4.28 7.61
CA SER A 197 -11.56 4.84 8.88
C SER A 197 -10.48 3.96 9.54
N THR A 198 -10.63 2.63 9.42
CA THR A 198 -9.72 1.64 10.01
C THR A 198 -9.51 0.45 9.08
N TYR A 199 -8.43 -0.29 9.34
CA TYR A 199 -8.16 -1.54 8.62
C TYR A 199 -9.17 -2.64 8.96
N ASP A 200 -9.70 -2.69 10.18
CA ASP A 200 -10.73 -3.66 10.56
C ASP A 200 -12.04 -3.45 9.78
N THR A 201 -12.48 -2.20 9.62
CA THR A 201 -13.63 -1.85 8.77
C THR A 201 -13.40 -2.22 7.30
N PHE A 202 -12.16 -2.09 6.81
CA PHE A 202 -11.80 -2.55 5.47
C PHE A 202 -11.88 -4.09 5.35
N LYS A 203 -11.40 -4.83 6.35
CA LYS A 203 -11.46 -6.30 6.37
C LYS A 203 -12.89 -6.84 6.37
N THR A 204 -13.83 -6.15 7.01
CA THR A 204 -15.26 -6.56 6.97
C THR A 204 -15.91 -6.31 5.60
N GLY A 205 -15.28 -5.49 4.76
CA GLY A 205 -15.77 -5.11 3.43
C GLY A 205 -16.93 -4.13 3.45
N ALA A 206 -17.09 -3.37 4.55
CA ALA A 206 -18.08 -2.30 4.64
C ALA A 206 -17.86 -1.16 3.62
N VAL A 207 -16.63 -1.04 3.10
CA VAL A 207 -16.20 -0.02 2.14
C VAL A 207 -15.92 -0.60 0.75
N PHE A 208 -16.62 -1.68 0.40
CA PHE A 208 -16.50 -2.37 -0.88
C PHE A 208 -17.85 -2.34 -1.63
N PRO A 209 -17.86 -2.17 -2.97
CA PRO A 209 -16.73 -1.90 -3.86
C PRO A 209 -16.28 -0.43 -3.72
N CYS A 210 -15.44 0.05 -4.66
CA CYS A 210 -15.11 1.46 -4.75
C CYS A 210 -16.37 2.35 -4.83
N PRO A 211 -16.34 3.56 -4.23
CA PRO A 211 -17.45 4.50 -4.33
C PRO A 211 -17.62 5.00 -5.77
N SER A 212 -18.70 5.73 -6.05
CA SER A 212 -19.00 6.28 -7.39
C SER A 212 -17.89 7.18 -7.95
N GLY A 213 -17.13 7.87 -7.08
CA GLY A 213 -15.95 8.65 -7.46
C GLY A 213 -14.70 7.83 -7.80
N GLY A 214 -14.80 6.50 -7.74
CA GLY A 214 -13.68 5.58 -7.89
C GLY A 214 -12.82 5.48 -6.62
N CYS A 215 -11.77 4.67 -6.70
CA CYS A 215 -10.72 4.59 -5.69
C CYS A 215 -9.41 5.12 -6.26
N PRO A 216 -8.56 5.78 -5.45
CA PRO A 216 -7.21 6.09 -5.87
C PRO A 216 -6.36 4.81 -5.99
N LEU A 217 -5.35 4.88 -6.86
CA LEU A 217 -4.33 3.84 -6.98
C LEU A 217 -3.15 4.20 -6.10
N MET A 218 -2.74 3.33 -5.18
CA MET A 218 -1.54 3.54 -4.38
C MET A 218 -0.29 3.51 -5.27
N GLY A 219 0.60 4.50 -5.10
CA GLY A 219 1.88 4.57 -5.78
C GLY A 219 1.87 5.46 -7.01
N HIS A 220 2.52 5.02 -8.09
CA HIS A 220 2.88 5.89 -9.21
C HIS A 220 1.68 6.64 -9.83
N TYR A 221 0.52 6.00 -9.92
CA TYR A 221 -0.69 6.57 -10.54
C TYR A 221 -1.69 7.22 -9.56
N ALA A 222 -1.29 7.52 -8.32
CA ALA A 222 -2.17 8.14 -7.33
C ALA A 222 -2.71 9.52 -7.76
N ASP A 223 -1.94 10.25 -8.56
CA ASP A 223 -2.28 11.54 -9.16
C ASP A 223 -3.37 11.47 -10.24
N THR A 224 -3.69 10.27 -10.73
CA THR A 224 -4.81 10.07 -11.66
C THR A 224 -6.17 10.04 -10.98
N TYR A 225 -6.21 10.11 -9.64
CA TYR A 225 -7.45 10.12 -8.88
C TYR A 225 -8.19 11.46 -9.03
N THR A 226 -9.39 11.40 -9.59
CA THR A 226 -10.27 12.57 -9.81
C THR A 226 -11.37 12.70 -8.77
N GLY A 227 -11.44 11.80 -7.80
CA GLY A 227 -12.44 11.84 -6.75
C GLY A 227 -12.16 12.93 -5.72
N GLN A 228 -13.10 13.13 -4.79
CA GLN A 228 -12.94 14.13 -3.75
C GLN A 228 -11.80 13.75 -2.81
N ILE A 229 -10.86 14.67 -2.62
CA ILE A 229 -9.81 14.57 -1.61
C ILE A 229 -10.36 15.15 -0.31
N ILE A 230 -10.49 14.29 0.70
CA ILE A 230 -10.94 14.67 2.04
C ILE A 230 -9.70 14.68 2.94
N ASN A 231 -9.44 15.81 3.59
CA ASN A 231 -8.35 15.92 4.55
C ASN A 231 -8.49 14.82 5.62
N SER A 232 -7.38 14.15 5.93
CA SER A 232 -7.30 13.07 6.91
C SER A 232 -8.00 11.74 6.52
N GLN A 233 -8.26 11.50 5.23
CA GLN A 233 -8.79 10.22 4.75
C GLN A 233 -7.69 9.16 4.60
N LYS A 234 -7.91 7.99 5.22
CA LYS A 234 -7.04 6.81 5.04
C LYS A 234 -7.56 5.91 3.92
N TYR A 235 -6.65 5.29 3.19
CA TYR A 235 -6.95 4.31 2.16
C TYR A 235 -6.26 2.98 2.49
N PHE A 236 -7.01 1.89 2.41
CA PHE A 236 -6.52 0.56 2.74
C PHE A 236 -6.62 -0.38 1.54
N LEU A 237 -5.66 -1.29 1.45
CA LEU A 237 -5.58 -2.34 0.44
C LEU A 237 -4.71 -3.47 0.98
N ASN A 238 -4.74 -4.63 0.34
CA ASN A 238 -3.83 -5.73 0.66
C ASN A 238 -2.87 -5.97 -0.51
N THR A 239 -1.67 -6.45 -0.21
CA THR A 239 -0.63 -6.78 -1.20
C THR A 239 -0.13 -8.21 -1.01
N GLY A 240 0.60 -8.71 -2.00
CA GLY A 240 1.37 -9.94 -1.86
C GLY A 240 2.50 -9.88 -0.84
N ASP A 241 3.00 -11.05 -0.47
CA ASP A 241 4.16 -11.29 0.39
C ASP A 241 5.49 -11.33 -0.38
N GLU A 242 5.46 -11.60 -1.67
CA GLU A 242 6.64 -11.61 -2.54
C GLU A 242 6.42 -10.84 -3.85
N LYS A 243 7.50 -10.73 -4.65
CA LYS A 243 7.52 -9.95 -5.90
C LYS A 243 6.35 -10.36 -6.80
N GLU A 244 5.71 -9.37 -7.43
CA GLU A 244 4.30 -9.38 -7.87
C GLU A 244 3.34 -9.11 -6.69
N PHE A 245 3.48 -7.92 -6.11
CA PHE A 245 2.72 -7.47 -4.93
C PHE A 245 1.28 -7.08 -5.26
N ALA A 246 1.01 -6.73 -6.51
CA ALA A 246 -0.29 -6.33 -7.01
C ALA A 246 -1.39 -7.33 -6.63
N ARG A 247 -2.53 -6.83 -6.14
CA ARG A 247 -3.71 -7.64 -5.84
C ARG A 247 -4.97 -6.99 -6.37
N TRP A 248 -5.92 -7.83 -6.79
CA TRP A 248 -7.25 -7.42 -7.21
C TRP A 248 -8.27 -7.95 -6.21
N ARG A 249 -9.05 -7.05 -5.61
CA ARG A 249 -10.02 -7.42 -4.58
C ARG A 249 -11.37 -7.75 -5.19
N TYR A 250 -11.92 -8.91 -4.83
CA TYR A 250 -13.25 -9.37 -5.26
C TYR A 250 -14.09 -9.73 -4.03
N LYS A 251 -15.41 -9.58 -4.14
CA LYS A 251 -16.36 -10.19 -3.21
C LYS A 251 -16.99 -11.39 -3.89
N VAL A 252 -16.80 -12.57 -3.31
CA VAL A 252 -17.40 -13.82 -3.81
C VAL A 252 -18.50 -14.23 -2.85
N THR A 253 -19.70 -14.47 -3.38
CA THR A 253 -20.84 -14.99 -2.64
C THR A 253 -21.24 -16.33 -3.23
N VAL A 254 -21.29 -17.38 -2.40
CA VAL A 254 -21.62 -18.74 -2.81
C VAL A 254 -22.85 -19.21 -2.06
N GLN A 255 -23.88 -19.63 -2.80
CA GLN A 255 -25.01 -20.35 -2.25
C GLN A 255 -24.76 -21.85 -2.36
N ILE A 256 -24.76 -22.55 -1.22
CA ILE A 256 -24.38 -23.95 -1.14
C ILE A 256 -25.57 -24.85 -1.49
N ILE A 257 -25.31 -25.94 -2.20
CA ILE A 257 -26.21 -27.10 -2.27
C ILE A 257 -25.47 -28.32 -1.71
N SER A 258 -26.08 -29.02 -0.77
CA SER A 258 -25.47 -30.20 -0.15
C SER A 258 -26.49 -31.33 -0.01
N SER A 259 -26.03 -32.58 -0.09
CA SER A 259 -26.85 -33.76 0.16
C SER A 259 -27.18 -33.95 1.64
N THR A 260 -26.33 -33.45 2.54
CA THR A 260 -26.51 -33.47 4.00
C THR A 260 -25.69 -32.36 4.66
N ASP A 261 -25.99 -32.01 5.90
CA ASP A 261 -25.20 -31.03 6.65
C ASP A 261 -23.83 -31.64 7.00
N VAL A 262 -22.76 -30.98 6.62
CA VAL A 262 -21.38 -31.48 6.82
C VAL A 262 -20.46 -30.40 7.37
N GLN A 263 -19.48 -30.79 8.18
CA GLN A 263 -18.38 -29.89 8.56
C GLN A 263 -17.32 -29.90 7.46
N GLY A 264 -16.89 -28.72 7.03
CA GLY A 264 -15.86 -28.60 6.00
C GLY A 264 -15.52 -27.16 5.69
N TYR A 265 -14.85 -26.98 4.56
CA TYR A 265 -14.60 -25.67 3.97
C TYR A 265 -14.73 -25.77 2.46
N PHE A 266 -14.91 -24.64 1.80
CA PHE A 266 -14.87 -24.59 0.36
C PHE A 266 -14.08 -23.39 -0.15
N ASN A 267 -13.46 -23.62 -1.30
CA ASN A 267 -12.66 -22.67 -2.00
C ASN A 267 -13.25 -22.36 -3.37
N VAL A 268 -12.93 -21.17 -3.86
CA VAL A 268 -13.30 -20.70 -5.19
C VAL A 268 -12.04 -20.31 -5.97
N ALA A 269 -12.03 -20.62 -7.27
CA ALA A 269 -11.06 -20.09 -8.23
C ALA A 269 -11.79 -19.41 -9.39
N LEU A 270 -11.33 -18.22 -9.77
CA LEU A 270 -11.91 -17.40 -10.82
C LEU A 270 -11.17 -17.65 -12.14
N TYR A 271 -11.91 -17.66 -13.26
CA TYR A 271 -11.38 -17.81 -14.62
C TYR A 271 -12.05 -16.79 -15.53
N GLY A 272 -11.24 -16.06 -16.29
CA GLY A 272 -11.72 -15.10 -17.26
C GLY A 272 -10.73 -14.89 -18.40
N GLY A 273 -11.03 -13.92 -19.26
CA GLY A 273 -10.27 -13.67 -20.48
C GLY A 273 -8.77 -13.39 -20.28
N ASN A 274 -8.37 -12.89 -19.10
CA ASN A 274 -6.96 -12.57 -18.81
C ASN A 274 -6.23 -13.66 -18.02
N GLY A 275 -6.90 -14.77 -17.67
CA GLY A 275 -6.30 -15.89 -16.95
C GLY A 275 -7.17 -16.43 -15.81
N ASN A 276 -6.51 -17.00 -14.80
CA ASN A 276 -7.19 -17.60 -13.65
C ASN A 276 -6.44 -17.34 -12.35
N THR A 277 -7.14 -17.53 -11.24
CA THR A 277 -6.60 -17.39 -9.88
C THR A 277 -6.23 -18.75 -9.27
N ARG A 278 -5.51 -18.71 -8.16
CA ARG A 278 -5.46 -19.79 -7.17
C ARG A 278 -6.84 -20.02 -6.54
N GLN A 279 -6.93 -21.06 -5.71
CA GLN A 279 -8.12 -21.33 -4.90
C GLN A 279 -8.09 -20.51 -3.61
N TYR A 280 -9.17 -19.82 -3.31
CA TYR A 280 -9.34 -19.00 -2.10
C TYR A 280 -10.46 -19.56 -1.23
N GLU A 281 -10.19 -19.77 0.05
CA GLU A 281 -11.20 -20.19 1.03
C GLU A 281 -12.23 -19.08 1.21
N VAL A 282 -13.50 -19.43 1.01
CA VAL A 282 -14.63 -18.49 1.19
C VAL A 282 -15.30 -18.71 2.54
N TYR A 283 -15.39 -19.96 3.00
CA TYR A 283 -16.01 -20.29 4.28
C TYR A 283 -15.52 -21.63 4.80
N LYS A 284 -15.45 -21.72 6.12
CA LYS A 284 -15.12 -22.92 6.89
C LYS A 284 -16.06 -23.05 8.08
N GLY A 285 -16.71 -24.20 8.20
CA GLY A 285 -17.69 -24.50 9.25
C GLY A 285 -18.74 -25.50 8.76
N THR A 286 -19.96 -25.38 9.29
CA THR A 286 -21.09 -26.20 8.85
C THR A 286 -21.57 -25.77 7.46
N LEU A 287 -21.48 -26.67 6.48
CA LEU A 287 -21.98 -26.50 5.12
C LEU A 287 -23.40 -27.05 5.05
N LYS A 288 -24.38 -26.16 4.97
CA LYS A 288 -25.81 -26.48 4.96
C LYS A 288 -26.42 -26.12 3.60
N SER A 289 -27.24 -27.01 3.06
CA SER A 289 -27.92 -26.73 1.79
C SER A 289 -28.80 -25.48 1.90
N GLY A 290 -28.69 -24.58 0.92
CA GLY A 290 -29.38 -23.29 0.85
C GLY A 290 -28.71 -22.15 1.63
N SER A 291 -27.65 -22.39 2.42
CA SER A 291 -26.93 -21.29 3.08
C SER A 291 -26.08 -20.49 2.08
N SER A 292 -25.95 -19.20 2.33
CA SER A 292 -25.13 -18.29 1.52
C SER A 292 -23.98 -17.74 2.34
N HIS A 293 -22.78 -17.78 1.77
CA HIS A 293 -21.56 -17.31 2.41
C HIS A 293 -20.79 -16.39 1.48
N SER A 294 -20.26 -15.31 2.03
CA SER A 294 -19.48 -14.33 1.27
C SER A 294 -18.10 -14.15 1.88
N ALA A 295 -17.10 -13.95 1.02
CA ALA A 295 -15.75 -13.57 1.41
C ALA A 295 -15.18 -12.51 0.47
N PHE A 296 -14.24 -11.72 0.99
CA PHE A 296 -13.42 -10.83 0.19
C PHE A 296 -12.07 -11.52 -0.06
N ILE A 297 -11.70 -11.63 -1.33
CA ILE A 297 -10.45 -12.28 -1.74
C ILE A 297 -9.58 -11.27 -2.49
N ASP A 298 -8.29 -11.24 -2.14
CA ASP A 298 -7.28 -10.41 -2.79
C ASP A 298 -6.43 -11.34 -3.67
N VAL A 299 -6.71 -11.33 -4.98
CA VAL A 299 -6.14 -12.30 -5.93
C VAL A 299 -4.92 -11.76 -6.67
N GLU A 300 -4.06 -12.66 -7.12
CA GLU A 300 -2.76 -12.37 -7.73
C GLU A 300 -2.81 -11.84 -9.17
N SER A 301 -3.96 -11.91 -9.84
CA SER A 301 -4.13 -11.51 -11.23
C SER A 301 -5.52 -10.92 -11.49
N ASP A 302 -5.60 -9.91 -12.36
CA ASP A 302 -6.88 -9.49 -12.92
C ASP A 302 -7.35 -10.54 -13.92
N VAL A 303 -8.47 -11.21 -13.64
CA VAL A 303 -9.04 -12.22 -14.54
C VAL A 303 -9.77 -11.60 -15.73
N GLY A 304 -9.92 -10.27 -15.80
CA GLY A 304 -10.63 -9.58 -16.88
C GLY A 304 -12.14 -9.81 -16.79
N THR A 305 -12.80 -10.12 -17.90
CA THR A 305 -14.22 -10.55 -17.87
C THR A 305 -14.32 -12.00 -17.40
N LEU A 306 -15.12 -12.25 -16.37
CA LEU A 306 -15.31 -13.56 -15.78
C LEU A 306 -16.06 -14.49 -16.75
N ASP A 307 -15.46 -15.63 -17.07
CA ASP A 307 -16.07 -16.66 -17.92
C ASP A 307 -16.68 -17.79 -17.10
N LYS A 308 -15.97 -18.21 -16.04
CA LYS A 308 -16.41 -19.31 -15.17
C LYS A 308 -15.78 -19.25 -13.79
N VAL A 309 -16.41 -19.97 -12.87
CA VAL A 309 -15.92 -20.14 -11.50
C VAL A 309 -15.81 -21.63 -11.19
N LYS A 310 -14.72 -22.03 -10.52
CA LYS A 310 -14.59 -23.39 -9.98
C LYS A 310 -14.80 -23.37 -8.48
N PHE A 311 -15.69 -24.24 -8.02
CA PHE A 311 -15.95 -24.53 -6.62
C PHE A 311 -15.29 -25.85 -6.25
N VAL A 312 -14.63 -25.91 -5.11
CA VAL A 312 -14.14 -27.16 -4.52
C VAL A 312 -14.37 -27.11 -3.02
N TRP A 313 -14.90 -28.19 -2.47
CA TRP A 313 -15.08 -28.33 -1.04
C TRP A 313 -14.20 -29.47 -0.52
N ASN A 314 -13.84 -29.40 0.74
CA ASN A 314 -13.10 -30.45 1.41
C ASN A 314 -13.47 -30.52 2.89
N ASN A 315 -13.17 -31.65 3.51
CA ASN A 315 -13.30 -31.83 4.96
C ASN A 315 -12.14 -32.69 5.48
N ASN A 316 -11.85 -32.56 6.78
CA ASN A 316 -10.78 -33.33 7.43
C ASN A 316 -11.35 -34.50 8.27
N LEU A 317 -12.56 -34.96 7.94
CA LEU A 317 -13.29 -35.98 8.71
C LEU A 317 -13.53 -37.23 7.84
N ILE A 318 -13.39 -38.41 8.42
CA ILE A 318 -13.75 -39.65 7.72
C ILE A 318 -15.28 -39.66 7.55
N ASN A 319 -15.75 -39.56 6.32
CA ASN A 319 -17.18 -39.52 5.98
C ASN A 319 -17.58 -40.76 5.17
N PRO A 320 -18.04 -41.85 5.82
CA PRO A 320 -18.42 -43.10 5.13
C PRO A 320 -19.64 -42.93 4.22
N LEU A 321 -20.45 -41.87 4.42
CA LEU A 321 -21.62 -41.55 3.61
C LEU A 321 -21.30 -40.85 2.28
N LEU A 322 -20.03 -40.50 2.03
CA LEU A 322 -19.56 -39.81 0.82
C LEU A 322 -20.48 -38.63 0.41
N PRO A 323 -20.71 -37.66 1.32
CA PRO A 323 -21.60 -36.54 1.06
C PRO A 323 -21.11 -35.72 -0.14
N THR A 324 -22.03 -35.10 -0.87
CA THR A 324 -21.72 -34.24 -2.01
C THR A 324 -22.12 -32.81 -1.68
N VAL A 325 -21.19 -31.88 -1.86
CA VAL A 325 -21.43 -30.44 -1.74
C VAL A 325 -21.09 -29.77 -3.06
N GLY A 326 -21.95 -28.87 -3.50
CA GLY A 326 -21.77 -28.03 -4.67
C GLY A 326 -22.16 -26.58 -4.39
N ALA A 327 -22.05 -25.75 -5.42
CA ALA A 327 -22.55 -24.39 -5.43
C ALA A 327 -23.80 -24.32 -6.32
N GLN A 328 -24.92 -23.89 -5.76
CA GLN A 328 -26.14 -23.61 -6.52
C GLN A 328 -25.95 -22.36 -7.39
N SER A 329 -25.30 -21.33 -6.82
CA SER A 329 -24.95 -20.11 -7.51
C SER A 329 -23.65 -19.53 -6.92
N VAL A 330 -22.89 -18.84 -7.77
CA VAL A 330 -21.73 -18.06 -7.36
C VAL A 330 -21.82 -16.68 -8.01
N THR A 331 -21.76 -15.64 -7.19
CA THR A 331 -21.73 -14.24 -7.63
C THR A 331 -20.38 -13.63 -7.28
N VAL A 332 -19.78 -12.91 -8.22
CA VAL A 332 -18.44 -12.32 -8.06
C VAL A 332 -18.53 -10.83 -8.35
N GLN A 333 -18.34 -9.99 -7.34
CA GLN A 333 -18.30 -8.54 -7.50
C GLN A 333 -16.86 -8.04 -7.57
N TYR A 334 -16.56 -7.19 -8.54
CA TYR A 334 -15.25 -6.55 -8.76
C TYR A 334 -15.10 -5.34 -7.84
N GLY A 335 -13.96 -5.21 -7.16
CA GLY A 335 -13.74 -4.12 -6.23
C GLY A 335 -13.59 -2.75 -6.89
N LYS A 336 -12.97 -2.69 -8.07
CA LYS A 336 -12.62 -1.42 -8.74
C LYS A 336 -13.84 -0.66 -9.25
N ASP A 337 -14.82 -1.37 -9.81
CA ASP A 337 -15.96 -0.78 -10.54
C ASP A 337 -17.33 -1.32 -10.08
N GLY A 338 -17.35 -2.28 -9.17
CA GLY A 338 -18.58 -2.86 -8.64
C GLY A 338 -19.34 -3.78 -9.59
N ARG A 339 -18.78 -4.10 -10.77
CA ARG A 339 -19.35 -5.05 -11.73
C ARG A 339 -19.56 -6.41 -11.07
N THR A 340 -20.66 -7.10 -11.40
CA THR A 340 -21.01 -8.45 -10.92
C THR A 340 -21.21 -9.44 -12.05
#